data_AF-A0A5B6UAA2-F1
#
_entry.id   AF-A0A5B6UAA2-F1
#
_cell.length_a   1.000
_cell.length_b   1.000
_cell.length_c   1.000
_cell.angle_alpha   90.00
_cell.angle_beta   90.00
_cell.angle_gamma   90.00
#
_symmetry.space_group_name_H-M   'P 1'
#
loop_
_entity.id
_entity.type
_entity.pdbx_description
1 polymer ?
#
loop_
_entity_poly.entity_id
_entity_poly.type
_entity_poly.pdbx_seq_one_letter_code
_entity_poly.pdbx_strand_id
1 'polypeptide(L)'
;MDAASFFRDKSLGADSPISGVISLLAAVDALSHVDGLDNLNKQLVFLVFTGEAWGYLGSRRFLLELDQQSDAVRGLNSSLIQLVMEIGSTGKGFSQGNKTFFAHTQVVSSDTNEALDALKLAQESLKSEGVTVSNASSSNPGIPPSSLMSFLRKNSSTSGIVLEDFDTVFANNFYHSHLDDSANINSSAIVAAASLVARTLYVLASDKKDSTSSALSSINANASLVEELISCLLDCDPGLSCELVSSYIASVDTCPSHYVGVVLGEPSSTPSTNQVDDISRFVWNFLADRTSTPKGNTTVCSKDCSNNGGVCIRAETDGKGICVNSTTRYVPAYSTRLKLDSGTWKVLPPNSSDPMGMLDPVWTESNWNTIGLRVYTVQEAAYDQLVLLGGLSVTILAYLAIVLTKAYITKALKQD
;
A
#
# COMPACT_ATOMS: atom_id res chain seq x y z
N MET A 1 1.19 1.19 -3.51
CA MET A 1 0.17 1.36 -2.45
C MET A 1 0.74 2.01 -1.19
N ASP A 2 2.04 2.26 -1.13
CA ASP A 2 2.70 2.96 -0.04
C ASP A 2 2.96 4.44 -0.38
N ALA A 3 2.91 5.27 0.64
CA ALA A 3 3.29 6.68 0.58
C ALA A 3 4.40 6.97 1.60
N ALA A 4 5.08 8.09 1.41
CA ALA A 4 6.01 8.65 2.36
C ALA A 4 5.54 10.03 2.81
N SER A 5 5.98 10.47 3.98
CA SER A 5 5.91 11.87 4.38
C SER A 5 6.97 12.16 5.43
N PHE A 6 7.16 13.44 5.79
CA PHE A 6 8.07 13.81 6.87
C PHE A 6 7.69 13.18 8.22
N PHE A 7 6.39 12.95 8.44
CA PHE A 7 5.85 12.29 9.63
C PHE A 7 5.20 10.98 9.20
N ARG A 8 5.92 9.86 9.31
CA ARG A 8 5.47 8.55 8.79
C ARG A 8 4.05 8.15 9.21
N ASP A 9 3.60 8.51 10.42
CA ASP A 9 2.27 8.16 10.93
C ASP A 9 1.16 9.04 10.28
N LYS A 10 1.55 9.97 9.41
CA LYS A 10 0.74 10.87 8.59
C LYS A 10 1.19 10.78 7.12
N SER A 11 1.33 9.57 6.60
CA SER A 11 1.54 9.31 5.17
C SER A 11 0.25 8.78 4.56
N LEU A 12 -0.65 9.70 4.18
CA LEU A 12 -1.90 9.34 3.50
C LEU A 12 -1.66 9.08 2.01
N GLY A 13 -1.03 10.01 1.29
CA GLY A 13 -0.74 9.83 -0.14
C GLY A 13 -2.01 9.69 -0.98
N ALA A 14 -3.01 10.55 -0.70
CA ALA A 14 -4.33 10.47 -1.29
C ALA A 14 -4.31 10.44 -2.82
N ASP A 15 -3.62 11.39 -3.45
CA ASP A 15 -3.48 11.39 -4.90
C ASP A 15 -2.46 10.37 -5.36
N SER A 16 -1.28 10.32 -4.72
CA SER A 16 -0.25 9.33 -5.06
C SER A 16 0.21 8.54 -3.83
N PRO A 17 -0.04 7.21 -3.76
CA PRO A 17 -0.60 6.33 -4.80
C PRO A 17 -2.06 5.92 -4.59
N ILE A 18 -2.76 6.40 -3.55
CA ILE A 18 -4.00 5.75 -3.09
C ILE A 18 -5.17 5.94 -4.05
N SER A 19 -5.25 7.06 -4.78
CA SER A 19 -6.24 7.24 -5.85
C SER A 19 -6.15 6.14 -6.93
N GLY A 20 -4.93 5.75 -7.31
CA GLY A 20 -4.66 4.66 -8.24
C GLY A 20 -5.03 3.29 -7.68
N VAL A 21 -4.73 3.05 -6.39
CA VAL A 21 -5.15 1.82 -5.70
C VAL A 21 -6.67 1.71 -5.66
N ILE A 22 -7.37 2.77 -5.27
CA ILE A 22 -8.84 2.79 -5.25
C ILE A 22 -9.39 2.58 -6.67
N SER A 23 -8.77 3.20 -7.68
CA SER A 23 -9.15 3.01 -9.08
C SER A 23 -9.03 1.54 -9.50
N LEU A 24 -7.95 0.86 -9.10
CA LEU A 24 -7.76 -0.58 -9.35
C LEU A 24 -8.83 -1.42 -8.65
N LEU A 25 -9.06 -1.21 -7.36
CA LEU A 25 -10.04 -1.98 -6.58
C LEU A 25 -11.45 -1.83 -7.16
N ALA A 26 -11.84 -0.61 -7.52
CA ALA A 26 -13.12 -0.34 -8.15
C ALA A 26 -13.21 -0.90 -9.58
N ALA A 27 -12.11 -0.95 -10.33
CA ALA A 27 -12.08 -1.60 -11.64
C ALA A 27 -12.24 -3.13 -11.52
N VAL A 28 -11.58 -3.76 -10.53
CA VAL A 28 -11.74 -5.18 -10.22
C VAL A 28 -13.18 -5.48 -9.81
N ASP A 29 -13.77 -4.63 -8.96
CA ASP A 29 -15.19 -4.75 -8.59
C ASP A 29 -16.11 -4.66 -9.81
N ALA A 30 -15.93 -3.65 -10.67
CA ALA A 30 -16.72 -3.50 -11.90
C ALA A 30 -16.62 -4.72 -12.82
N LEU A 31 -15.41 -5.27 -12.97
CA LEU A 31 -15.18 -6.49 -13.76
C LEU A 31 -15.80 -7.72 -13.12
N SER A 32 -15.82 -7.85 -11.79
CA SER A 32 -16.34 -9.02 -11.09
C SER A 32 -17.83 -9.30 -11.36
N HIS A 33 -18.58 -8.30 -11.81
CA HIS A 33 -20.00 -8.40 -12.15
C HIS A 33 -20.26 -8.74 -13.63
N VAL A 34 -19.20 -8.91 -14.43
CA VAL A 34 -19.31 -9.19 -15.87
C VAL A 34 -19.43 -10.68 -16.11
N ASP A 35 -20.46 -11.08 -16.86
CA ASP A 35 -20.61 -12.47 -17.29
C ASP A 35 -19.58 -12.86 -18.36
N GLY A 36 -19.13 -14.12 -18.32
CA GLY A 36 -18.29 -14.70 -19.36
C GLY A 36 -16.81 -14.34 -19.29
N LEU A 37 -16.31 -13.88 -18.14
CA LEU A 37 -14.87 -13.69 -17.90
C LEU A 37 -14.06 -14.99 -18.08
N ASP A 38 -14.68 -16.16 -17.86
CA ASP A 38 -14.04 -17.46 -18.08
C ASP A 38 -13.71 -17.74 -19.57
N ASN A 39 -14.30 -16.97 -20.50
CA ASN A 39 -14.10 -17.12 -21.94
C ASN A 39 -13.14 -16.07 -22.53
N LEU A 40 -12.40 -15.34 -21.69
CA LEU A 40 -11.41 -14.36 -22.15
C LEU A 40 -10.21 -15.06 -22.78
N ASN A 41 -9.63 -14.44 -23.81
CA ASN A 41 -8.47 -14.98 -24.54
C ASN A 41 -7.16 -14.76 -23.78
N LYS A 42 -7.12 -13.74 -22.91
CA LYS A 42 -5.96 -13.40 -22.08
C LYS A 42 -6.34 -13.40 -20.61
N GLN A 43 -5.42 -13.85 -19.78
CA GLN A 43 -5.58 -13.82 -18.33
C GLN A 43 -5.23 -12.44 -17.78
N LEU A 44 -6.11 -11.90 -16.93
CA LEU A 44 -5.84 -10.69 -16.15
C LEU A 44 -5.19 -11.07 -14.82
N VAL A 45 -4.11 -10.37 -14.45
CA VAL A 45 -3.44 -10.51 -13.16
C VAL A 45 -3.36 -9.14 -12.52
N PHE A 46 -3.98 -8.99 -11.36
CA PHE A 46 -3.99 -7.75 -10.59
C PHE A 46 -2.87 -7.78 -9.55
N LEU A 47 -2.08 -6.71 -9.49
CA LEU A 47 -0.95 -6.58 -8.58
C LEU A 47 -1.07 -5.26 -7.82
N VAL A 48 -0.81 -5.31 -6.52
CA VAL A 48 -0.74 -4.13 -5.66
C VAL A 48 0.61 -4.18 -4.94
N PHE A 49 1.53 -3.30 -5.32
CA PHE A 49 2.87 -3.27 -4.74
C PHE A 49 2.96 -2.31 -3.56
N THR A 50 3.63 -2.74 -2.49
CA THR A 50 4.05 -1.91 -1.37
C THR A 50 5.57 -1.78 -1.36
N GLY A 51 6.08 -0.67 -0.82
CA GLY A 51 7.50 -0.31 -0.81
C GLY A 51 8.01 0.29 -2.12
N GLU A 52 7.13 0.80 -2.99
CA GLU A 52 7.55 1.45 -4.24
C GLU A 52 8.24 2.80 -3.97
N ALA A 53 7.76 3.58 -3.00
CA ALA A 53 8.38 4.85 -2.59
C ALA A 53 9.79 4.65 -2.00
N TRP A 54 10.09 3.42 -1.56
CA TRP A 54 11.35 3.02 -0.94
C TRP A 54 12.29 2.34 -1.93
N GLY A 55 12.18 2.68 -3.21
CA GLY A 55 13.07 2.21 -4.27
C GLY A 55 12.61 0.91 -4.93
N TYR A 56 11.29 0.79 -5.12
CA TYR A 56 10.65 -0.31 -5.85
C TYR A 56 10.79 -1.66 -5.15
N LEU A 57 10.77 -1.69 -3.81
CA LEU A 57 11.01 -2.91 -3.03
C LEU A 57 10.02 -4.03 -3.41
N GLY A 58 8.74 -3.69 -3.55
CA GLY A 58 7.69 -4.64 -3.87
C GLY A 58 7.82 -5.21 -5.27
N SER A 59 7.87 -4.34 -6.29
CA SER A 59 7.93 -4.77 -7.69
C SER A 59 9.24 -5.52 -8.00
N ARG A 60 10.36 -5.11 -7.41
CA ARG A 60 11.64 -5.84 -7.56
C ARG A 60 11.60 -7.20 -6.91
N ARG A 61 11.04 -7.29 -5.70
CA ARG A 61 10.94 -8.55 -4.99
C ARG A 61 10.01 -9.51 -5.73
N PHE A 62 8.86 -9.04 -6.21
CA PHE A 62 7.95 -9.83 -7.03
C PHE A 62 8.63 -10.44 -8.26
N LEU A 63 9.42 -9.65 -8.99
CA LEU A 63 10.16 -10.14 -10.15
C LEU A 63 11.23 -11.18 -9.77
N LEU A 64 11.92 -11.00 -8.64
CA LEU A 64 12.83 -12.01 -8.12
C LEU A 64 12.11 -13.32 -7.77
N GLU A 65 10.96 -13.23 -7.10
CA GLU A 65 10.15 -14.40 -6.72
C GLU A 65 9.65 -15.15 -7.97
N LEU A 66 9.31 -14.43 -9.05
CA LEU A 66 8.99 -15.00 -10.36
C LEU A 66 10.16 -15.76 -10.99
N ASP A 67 11.37 -15.20 -10.95
CA ASP A 67 12.56 -15.88 -11.45
C ASP A 67 12.87 -17.15 -10.64
N GLN A 68 12.65 -17.10 -9.33
CA GLN A 68 12.89 -18.20 -8.40
C GLN A 68 11.75 -19.23 -8.38
N GLN A 69 10.61 -18.92 -9.03
CA GLN A 69 9.40 -19.74 -9.03
C GLN A 69 8.94 -20.13 -7.63
N SER A 70 8.96 -19.18 -6.70
CA SER A 70 8.58 -19.44 -5.31
C SER A 70 7.08 -19.69 -5.16
N ASP A 71 6.70 -20.21 -3.98
CA ASP A 71 5.29 -20.47 -3.65
C ASP A 71 4.42 -19.19 -3.67
N ALA A 72 5.03 -18.01 -3.45
CA ALA A 72 4.33 -16.72 -3.42
C ALA A 72 3.73 -16.33 -4.79
N VAL A 73 4.31 -16.81 -5.88
CA VAL A 73 3.93 -16.50 -7.26
C VAL A 73 3.49 -17.73 -8.04
N ARG A 74 3.19 -18.82 -7.34
CA ARG A 74 2.83 -20.10 -7.95
C ARG A 74 1.63 -19.95 -8.89
N GLY A 75 1.81 -20.38 -10.13
CA GLY A 75 0.80 -20.28 -11.19
C GLY A 75 1.05 -19.12 -12.16
N LEU A 76 2.02 -18.24 -11.88
CA LEU A 76 2.49 -17.22 -12.81
C LEU A 76 3.76 -17.67 -13.52
N ASN A 77 3.91 -17.26 -14.78
CA ASN A 77 5.11 -17.46 -15.57
C ASN A 77 5.52 -16.13 -16.21
N SER A 78 6.73 -15.67 -15.92
CA SER A 78 7.25 -14.39 -16.41
C SER A 78 7.30 -14.31 -17.95
N SER A 79 7.47 -15.44 -18.65
CA SER A 79 7.49 -15.46 -20.11
C SER A 79 6.11 -15.25 -20.76
N LEU A 80 5.03 -15.35 -20.00
CA LEU A 80 3.66 -15.18 -20.50
C LEU A 80 3.13 -13.75 -20.29
N ILE A 81 3.91 -12.88 -19.64
CA ILE A 81 3.55 -11.48 -19.43
C ILE A 81 3.67 -10.73 -20.77
N GLN A 82 2.53 -10.50 -21.43
CA GLN A 82 2.49 -9.78 -22.70
C GLN A 82 2.53 -8.25 -22.50
N LEU A 83 1.79 -7.74 -21.52
CA LEU A 83 1.60 -6.32 -21.29
C LEU A 83 1.52 -6.03 -19.78
N VAL A 84 2.15 -4.94 -19.35
CA VAL A 84 2.00 -4.40 -18.00
C VAL A 84 1.27 -3.05 -18.08
N MET A 85 0.10 -2.95 -17.45
CA MET A 85 -0.66 -1.70 -17.31
C MET A 85 -0.62 -1.28 -15.85
N GLU A 86 -0.02 -0.12 -15.58
CA GLU A 86 0.03 0.47 -14.24
C GLU A 86 -0.91 1.66 -14.14
N ILE A 87 -1.54 1.80 -12.98
CA ILE A 87 -2.42 2.92 -12.64
C ILE A 87 -1.67 3.75 -11.60
N GLY A 88 -1.28 4.95 -12.00
CA GLY A 88 -0.60 5.91 -11.14
C GLY A 88 -1.60 6.80 -10.40
N SER A 89 -1.34 8.10 -10.40
CA SER A 89 -2.19 9.11 -9.77
C SER A 89 -3.40 9.39 -10.66
N THR A 90 -4.60 9.31 -10.11
CA THR A 90 -5.87 9.51 -10.83
C THR A 90 -6.81 10.47 -10.13
N GLY A 91 -6.46 10.95 -8.93
CA GLY A 91 -7.29 11.77 -8.07
C GLY A 91 -7.39 13.22 -8.55
N LYS A 92 -6.43 13.71 -9.33
CA LYS A 92 -6.40 15.08 -9.87
C LYS A 92 -6.86 15.19 -11.32
N GLY A 93 -7.33 14.10 -11.93
CA GLY A 93 -7.76 14.07 -13.33
C GLY A 93 -8.97 14.95 -13.68
N PHE A 94 -9.57 15.68 -12.72
CA PHE A 94 -10.73 16.54 -12.96
C PHE A 94 -10.34 18.01 -13.13
N SER A 95 -10.58 18.57 -14.32
CA SER A 95 -10.35 19.99 -14.61
C SER A 95 -11.45 20.56 -15.50
N GLN A 96 -12.03 21.68 -15.08
CA GLN A 96 -13.03 22.45 -15.84
C GLN A 96 -14.23 21.61 -16.34
N GLY A 97 -14.63 20.59 -15.57
CA GLY A 97 -15.75 19.71 -15.90
C GLY A 97 -15.39 18.51 -16.78
N ASN A 98 -14.15 18.41 -17.25
CA ASN A 98 -13.63 17.25 -17.99
C ASN A 98 -12.70 16.40 -17.11
N LYS A 99 -12.72 15.09 -17.36
CA LYS A 99 -11.85 14.12 -16.69
C LYS A 99 -10.77 13.70 -17.66
N THR A 100 -9.54 14.12 -17.43
CA THR A 100 -8.41 13.95 -18.37
C THR A 100 -7.33 13.08 -17.75
N PHE A 101 -6.87 12.09 -18.52
CA PHE A 101 -5.78 11.19 -18.16
C PHE A 101 -4.77 11.09 -19.30
N PHE A 102 -3.55 10.67 -18.97
CA PHE A 102 -2.44 10.55 -19.89
C PHE A 102 -1.87 9.14 -19.84
N ALA A 103 -1.71 8.53 -21.01
CA ALA A 103 -1.06 7.25 -21.17
C ALA A 103 0.43 7.46 -21.48
N HIS A 104 1.28 7.12 -20.52
CA HIS A 104 2.73 7.18 -20.65
C HIS A 104 3.27 5.84 -21.11
N THR A 105 4.14 5.85 -22.12
CA THR A 105 4.74 4.63 -22.69
C THR A 105 6.24 4.83 -22.92
N GLN A 106 7.01 3.76 -22.78
CA GLN A 106 8.47 3.78 -23.04
C GLN A 106 8.83 3.01 -24.31
N VAL A 107 8.26 1.81 -24.47
CA VAL A 107 8.56 0.90 -25.56
C VAL A 107 7.42 0.96 -26.57
N VAL A 108 7.73 1.31 -27.81
CA VAL A 108 6.74 1.25 -28.90
C VAL A 108 6.73 -0.16 -29.47
N SER A 109 5.73 -0.95 -29.08
CA SER A 109 5.52 -2.33 -29.53
C SER A 109 4.09 -2.53 -30.07
N SER A 110 3.84 -3.67 -30.72
CA SER A 110 2.49 -4.05 -31.15
C SER A 110 1.51 -4.09 -29.96
N ASP A 111 1.93 -4.67 -28.84
CA ASP A 111 1.08 -4.81 -27.65
C ASP A 111 0.82 -3.45 -26.99
N THR A 112 1.81 -2.54 -27.01
CA THR A 112 1.62 -1.19 -26.48
C THR A 112 0.65 -0.39 -27.35
N ASN A 113 0.72 -0.53 -28.68
CA ASN A 113 -0.26 0.07 -29.58
C ASN A 113 -1.66 -0.51 -29.38
N GLU A 114 -1.77 -1.83 -29.20
CA GLU A 114 -3.03 -2.50 -28.86
C GLU A 114 -3.62 -1.97 -27.55
N ALA A 115 -2.79 -1.74 -26.53
CA ALA A 115 -3.20 -1.12 -25.27
C ALA A 115 -3.71 0.31 -25.43
N LEU A 116 -3.03 1.12 -26.23
CA LEU A 116 -3.46 2.49 -26.54
C LEU A 116 -4.76 2.52 -27.34
N ASP A 117 -4.96 1.59 -28.27
CA ASP A 117 -6.21 1.46 -29.02
C ASP A 117 -7.35 0.99 -28.11
N ALA A 118 -7.10 0.06 -27.20
CA ALA A 118 -8.07 -0.37 -26.19
C ALA A 118 -8.46 0.77 -25.22
N LEU A 119 -7.51 1.62 -24.84
CA LEU A 119 -7.78 2.84 -24.06
C LEU A 119 -8.69 3.81 -24.82
N LYS A 120 -8.42 4.03 -26.12
CA LYS A 120 -9.27 4.89 -26.95
C LYS A 120 -10.68 4.33 -27.11
N LEU A 121 -10.83 3.02 -27.34
CA LEU A 121 -12.13 2.36 -27.41
C LEU A 121 -12.91 2.48 -26.10
N ALA A 122 -12.22 2.29 -24.96
CA ALA A 122 -12.81 2.49 -23.64
C ALA A 122 -13.24 3.95 -23.44
N GLN A 123 -12.41 4.92 -23.81
CA GLN A 123 -12.75 6.35 -23.77
C GLN A 123 -13.97 6.67 -24.65
N GLU A 124 -14.04 6.17 -25.88
CA GLU A 124 -15.17 6.38 -26.78
C GLU A 124 -16.48 5.90 -26.16
N SER A 125 -16.45 4.74 -25.49
CA SER A 125 -17.60 4.20 -24.77
C SER A 125 -18.00 5.02 -23.53
N LEU A 126 -17.11 5.87 -23.02
CA LEU A 126 -17.30 6.77 -21.86
C LEU A 126 -17.50 8.24 -22.28
N LYS A 127 -17.66 8.53 -23.58
CA LYS A 127 -17.69 9.92 -24.08
C LYS A 127 -18.81 10.77 -23.48
N SER A 128 -19.94 10.16 -23.12
CA SER A 128 -21.05 10.84 -22.42
C SER A 128 -20.70 11.31 -21.00
N GLU A 129 -19.61 10.80 -20.42
CA GLU A 129 -19.17 11.08 -19.05
C GLU A 129 -18.02 12.10 -18.98
N GLY A 130 -17.64 12.69 -20.12
CA GLY A 130 -16.60 13.72 -20.19
C GLY A 130 -15.17 13.20 -19.96
N VAL A 131 -14.94 11.90 -20.23
CA VAL A 131 -13.62 11.26 -20.06
C VAL A 131 -12.78 11.43 -21.31
N THR A 132 -11.54 11.89 -21.14
CA THR A 132 -10.54 12.07 -22.19
C THR A 132 -9.24 11.42 -21.77
N VAL A 133 -8.61 10.68 -22.69
CA VAL A 133 -7.31 10.05 -22.55
C VAL A 133 -6.45 10.52 -23.70
N SER A 134 -5.27 11.02 -23.39
CA SER A 134 -4.28 11.42 -24.40
C SER A 134 -3.00 10.62 -24.22
N ASN A 135 -2.23 10.45 -25.29
CA ASN A 135 -0.86 9.97 -25.14
C ASN A 135 -0.05 11.09 -24.46
N ALA A 136 0.78 10.72 -23.49
CA ALA A 136 1.71 11.65 -22.88
C ALA A 136 2.69 12.22 -23.93
N SER A 137 3.20 13.42 -23.66
CA SER A 137 4.08 14.14 -24.56
C SER A 137 5.34 13.34 -24.85
N SER A 138 5.66 13.22 -26.15
CA SER A 138 6.95 12.65 -26.59
C SER A 138 8.19 13.43 -26.14
N SER A 139 8.01 14.64 -25.57
CA SER A 139 9.10 15.41 -24.96
C SER A 139 9.49 14.93 -23.56
N ASN A 140 8.69 14.07 -22.93
CA ASN A 140 9.00 13.51 -21.62
C ASN A 140 10.25 12.63 -21.70
N PRO A 141 11.07 12.57 -20.62
CA PRO A 141 12.30 11.78 -20.60
C PRO A 141 12.06 10.26 -20.60
N GLY A 142 10.81 9.82 -20.53
CA GLY A 142 10.38 8.43 -20.47
C GLY A 142 9.04 8.32 -19.73
N ILE A 143 8.77 7.16 -19.14
CA ILE A 143 7.66 6.98 -18.21
C ILE A 143 7.94 7.65 -16.85
N PRO A 144 6.92 8.09 -16.11
CA PRO A 144 7.07 8.59 -14.75
C PRO A 144 7.54 7.48 -13.80
N PRO A 145 8.10 7.83 -12.63
CA PRO A 145 8.50 6.86 -11.60
C PRO A 145 7.34 5.91 -11.26
N SER A 146 7.49 4.64 -11.61
CA SER A 146 6.42 3.65 -11.49
C SER A 146 7.00 2.23 -11.43
N SER A 147 6.20 1.28 -10.95
CA SER A 147 6.55 -0.14 -10.85
C SER A 147 6.96 -0.73 -12.20
N LEU A 148 6.40 -0.24 -13.31
CA LEU A 148 6.76 -0.59 -14.69
C LEU A 148 8.26 -0.38 -14.96
N MET A 149 8.91 0.59 -14.29
CA MET A 149 10.36 0.75 -14.39
C MET A 149 11.13 -0.50 -13.93
N SER A 150 10.65 -1.21 -12.90
CA SER A 150 11.27 -2.48 -12.45
C SER A 150 11.15 -3.56 -13.52
N PHE A 151 9.99 -3.67 -14.17
CA PHE A 151 9.78 -4.60 -15.27
C PHE A 151 10.68 -4.28 -16.47
N LEU A 152 10.77 -3.01 -16.87
CA LEU A 152 11.64 -2.55 -17.97
C LEU A 152 13.13 -2.75 -17.67
N ARG A 153 13.54 -2.59 -16.40
CA ARG A 153 14.93 -2.89 -15.98
C ARG A 153 15.23 -4.39 -16.05
N LYS A 154 14.25 -5.23 -15.73
CA LYS A 154 14.39 -6.70 -15.86
C LYS A 154 14.42 -7.13 -17.32
N ASN A 155 13.52 -6.57 -18.13
CA ASN A 155 13.40 -6.83 -19.55
C ASN A 155 13.04 -5.53 -20.28
N SER A 156 14.02 -4.97 -21.00
CA SER A 156 13.85 -3.72 -21.75
C SER A 156 12.82 -3.81 -22.89
N SER A 157 12.39 -5.01 -23.26
CA SER A 157 11.37 -5.24 -24.28
C SER A 157 9.95 -5.37 -23.69
N THR A 158 9.77 -5.23 -22.38
CA THR A 158 8.44 -5.29 -21.77
C THR A 158 7.56 -4.19 -22.33
N SER A 159 6.45 -4.59 -22.96
CA SER A 159 5.37 -3.70 -23.38
C SER A 159 4.61 -3.22 -22.14
N GLY A 160 4.33 -1.93 -22.05
CA GLY A 160 3.56 -1.42 -20.93
C GLY A 160 3.16 0.04 -21.03
N ILE A 161 2.14 0.38 -20.26
CA ILE A 161 1.54 1.71 -20.19
C ILE A 161 1.37 2.12 -18.72
N VAL A 162 1.60 3.38 -18.41
CA VAL A 162 1.27 3.98 -17.10
C VAL A 162 0.19 5.02 -17.32
N LEU A 163 -0.96 4.85 -16.66
CA LEU A 163 -2.06 5.81 -16.70
C LEU A 163 -1.92 6.80 -15.54
N GLU A 164 -1.80 8.08 -15.86
CA GLU A 164 -1.64 9.18 -14.89
C GLU A 164 -2.66 10.30 -15.14
N ASP A 165 -2.87 11.17 -14.17
CA ASP A 165 -3.65 12.41 -14.31
C ASP A 165 -2.83 13.62 -14.77
N PHE A 166 -1.54 13.42 -15.06
CA PHE A 166 -0.65 14.46 -15.55
C PHE A 166 0.12 14.05 -16.80
N ASP A 167 0.49 15.05 -17.61
CA ASP A 167 1.30 14.86 -18.83
C ASP A 167 2.80 14.95 -18.55
N THR A 168 3.28 16.06 -17.98
CA THR A 168 4.73 16.34 -17.87
C THR A 168 5.18 16.50 -16.42
N VAL A 169 4.37 17.17 -15.60
CA VAL A 169 4.64 17.48 -14.19
C VAL A 169 3.45 17.02 -13.37
N PHE A 170 3.70 16.43 -12.20
CA PHE A 170 2.65 15.96 -11.31
C PHE A 170 1.59 17.04 -11.07
N ALA A 171 0.32 16.65 -11.17
CA ALA A 171 -0.80 17.48 -10.74
C ALA A 171 -0.84 17.62 -9.21
N ASN A 172 -0.29 16.63 -8.50
CA ASN A 172 -0.15 16.64 -7.06
C ASN A 172 0.92 17.64 -6.57
N ASN A 173 0.48 18.69 -5.88
CA ASN A 173 1.39 19.65 -5.23
C ASN A 173 1.93 19.16 -3.87
N PHE A 174 1.41 18.03 -3.36
CA PHE A 174 1.71 17.50 -2.03
C PHE A 174 2.33 16.10 -2.09
N TYR A 175 2.96 15.73 -3.22
CA TYR A 175 3.62 14.44 -3.38
C TYR A 175 4.54 14.11 -2.20
N HIS A 176 4.29 12.95 -1.57
CA HIS A 176 4.97 12.50 -0.35
C HIS A 176 4.96 13.52 0.80
N SER A 177 3.80 14.14 1.04
CA SER A 177 3.54 15.04 2.16
C SER A 177 2.34 14.58 2.98
N HIS A 178 2.30 15.01 4.23
CA HIS A 178 1.12 14.84 5.11
C HIS A 178 -0.09 15.67 4.64
N LEU A 179 0.11 16.59 3.70
CA LEU A 179 -0.93 17.42 3.08
C LEU A 179 -1.59 16.75 1.86
N ASP A 180 -1.11 15.57 1.45
CA ASP A 180 -1.77 14.77 0.41
C ASP A 180 -2.90 13.94 1.02
N ASP A 181 -3.99 14.63 1.40
CA ASP A 181 -5.17 14.10 2.08
C ASP A 181 -6.39 13.98 1.15
N SER A 182 -7.52 13.51 1.68
CA SER A 182 -8.76 13.30 0.90
C SER A 182 -9.28 14.58 0.23
N ALA A 183 -8.99 15.77 0.76
CA ALA A 183 -9.36 17.04 0.14
C ALA A 183 -8.49 17.37 -1.10
N ASN A 184 -7.36 16.70 -1.25
CA ASN A 184 -6.48 16.84 -2.41
C ASN A 184 -7.02 16.12 -3.66
N ILE A 185 -7.99 15.22 -3.55
CA ILE A 185 -8.46 14.38 -4.68
C ILE A 185 -9.92 14.65 -5.06
N ASN A 186 -10.34 14.11 -6.22
CA ASN A 186 -11.71 14.17 -6.70
C ASN A 186 -12.25 12.74 -6.93
N SER A 187 -13.31 12.36 -6.21
CA SER A 187 -13.93 11.04 -6.34
C SER A 187 -14.43 10.75 -7.75
N SER A 188 -14.97 11.74 -8.46
CA SER A 188 -15.46 11.59 -9.83
C SER A 188 -14.35 11.29 -10.84
N ALA A 189 -13.13 11.80 -10.60
CA ALA A 189 -11.96 11.45 -11.39
C ALA A 189 -11.59 9.97 -11.19
N ILE A 190 -11.54 9.51 -9.93
CA ILE A 190 -11.23 8.12 -9.58
C ILE A 190 -12.26 7.15 -10.17
N VAL A 191 -13.55 7.47 -10.09
CA VAL A 191 -14.63 6.66 -10.72
C VAL A 191 -14.44 6.53 -12.23
N ALA A 192 -14.07 7.63 -12.90
CA ALA A 192 -13.81 7.60 -14.34
C ALA A 192 -12.55 6.82 -14.69
N ALA A 193 -11.47 6.96 -13.93
CA ALA A 193 -10.25 6.19 -14.10
C ALA A 193 -10.52 4.69 -13.92
N ALA A 194 -11.24 4.31 -12.87
CA ALA A 194 -11.64 2.92 -12.61
C ALA A 194 -12.48 2.34 -13.75
N SER A 195 -13.49 3.08 -14.23
CA SER A 195 -14.35 2.65 -15.34
C SER A 195 -13.58 2.52 -16.65
N LEU A 196 -12.70 3.50 -16.94
CA LEU A 196 -11.80 3.47 -18.09
C LEU A 196 -10.90 2.24 -18.05
N VAL A 197 -10.21 2.02 -16.93
CA VAL A 197 -9.33 0.85 -16.73
C VAL A 197 -10.10 -0.45 -16.89
N ALA A 198 -11.24 -0.61 -16.21
CA ALA A 198 -12.05 -1.83 -16.30
C ALA A 198 -12.44 -2.15 -17.75
N ARG A 199 -12.92 -1.16 -18.49
CA ARG A 199 -13.28 -1.31 -19.90
C ARG A 199 -12.06 -1.60 -20.78
N THR A 200 -10.93 -0.94 -20.56
CA THR A 200 -9.68 -1.21 -21.28
C THR A 200 -9.20 -2.64 -21.06
N LEU A 201 -9.20 -3.12 -19.82
CA LEU A 201 -8.81 -4.50 -19.50
C LEU A 201 -9.76 -5.52 -20.12
N TYR A 202 -11.06 -5.24 -20.12
CA TYR A 202 -12.04 -6.10 -20.80
C TYR A 202 -11.81 -6.16 -22.31
N VAL A 203 -11.56 -5.02 -22.97
CA VAL A 203 -11.22 -4.97 -24.40
C VAL A 203 -9.96 -5.79 -24.68
N LEU A 204 -8.90 -5.57 -23.91
CA LEU A 204 -7.62 -6.26 -24.07
C LEU A 204 -7.71 -7.78 -23.86
N ALA A 205 -8.54 -8.23 -22.92
CA ALA A 205 -8.66 -9.64 -22.60
C ALA A 205 -9.65 -10.39 -23.49
N SER A 206 -10.63 -9.70 -24.09
CA SER A 206 -11.66 -10.30 -24.94
C SER A 206 -11.36 -10.24 -26.44
N ASP A 207 -10.31 -9.51 -26.85
CA ASP A 207 -9.98 -9.15 -28.24
C ASP A 207 -11.14 -8.51 -29.01
N LYS A 208 -12.15 -7.97 -28.31
CA LYS A 208 -13.31 -7.30 -28.92
C LYS A 208 -12.91 -5.90 -29.38
N LYS A 209 -13.11 -5.60 -30.66
CA LYS A 209 -12.74 -4.31 -31.27
C LYS A 209 -13.91 -3.32 -31.41
N ASP A 210 -15.11 -3.68 -30.96
CA ASP A 210 -16.31 -2.85 -31.11
C ASP A 210 -16.61 -2.03 -29.85
N SER A 211 -16.43 -0.71 -29.93
CA SER A 211 -16.73 0.25 -28.85
C SER A 211 -18.23 0.37 -28.51
N THR A 212 -19.12 -0.15 -29.37
CA THR A 212 -20.58 -0.16 -29.18
C THR A 212 -21.11 -1.44 -28.53
N SER A 213 -20.24 -2.30 -28.03
CA SER A 213 -20.68 -3.52 -27.33
C SER A 213 -21.49 -3.15 -26.09
N SER A 214 -22.71 -3.69 -25.96
CA SER A 214 -23.55 -3.53 -24.76
C SER A 214 -22.83 -3.96 -23.48
N ALA A 215 -21.87 -4.88 -23.59
CA ALA A 215 -21.01 -5.32 -22.49
C ALA A 215 -20.06 -4.22 -21.98
N LEU A 216 -19.54 -3.35 -22.85
CA LEU A 216 -18.70 -2.23 -22.42
C LEU A 216 -19.52 -1.20 -21.65
N SER A 217 -20.72 -0.88 -22.13
CA SER A 217 -21.60 0.07 -21.44
C SER A 217 -22.09 -0.40 -20.08
N SER A 218 -22.11 -1.71 -19.81
CA SER A 218 -22.46 -2.25 -18.49
C SER A 218 -21.32 -2.21 -17.48
N ILE A 219 -20.06 -2.09 -17.94
CA ILE A 219 -18.88 -2.05 -17.06
C ILE A 219 -18.69 -0.62 -16.57
N ASN A 220 -19.12 -0.36 -15.33
CA ASN A 220 -18.97 0.95 -14.67
C ASN A 220 -18.49 0.74 -13.24
N ALA A 221 -17.55 1.56 -12.81
CA ALA A 221 -17.15 1.60 -11.41
C ALA A 221 -18.29 2.14 -10.56
N ASN A 222 -18.53 1.51 -9.41
CA ASN A 222 -19.53 1.94 -8.47
C ASN A 222 -19.03 3.19 -7.72
N ALA A 223 -19.68 4.34 -7.95
CA ALA A 223 -19.31 5.61 -7.33
C ALA A 223 -19.38 5.56 -5.80
N SER A 224 -20.39 4.90 -5.23
CA SER A 224 -20.54 4.77 -3.78
C SER A 224 -19.43 3.91 -3.17
N LEU A 225 -18.99 2.86 -3.87
CA LEU A 225 -17.84 2.06 -3.43
C LEU A 225 -16.56 2.90 -3.44
N VAL A 226 -16.35 3.73 -4.48
CA VAL A 226 -15.19 4.62 -4.55
C VAL A 226 -15.19 5.64 -3.40
N GLU A 227 -16.34 6.27 -3.11
CA GLU A 227 -16.48 7.20 -2.00
C GLU A 227 -16.24 6.53 -0.64
N GLU A 228 -16.77 5.32 -0.45
CA GLU A 228 -16.54 4.54 0.76
C GLU A 228 -15.05 4.17 0.90
N LEU A 229 -14.40 3.69 -0.17
CA LEU A 229 -12.97 3.40 -0.17
C LEU A 229 -12.11 4.64 0.14
N ILE A 230 -12.46 5.81 -0.40
CA ILE A 230 -11.78 7.07 -0.08
C ILE A 230 -11.91 7.34 1.42
N SER A 231 -13.12 7.26 1.97
CA SER A 231 -13.36 7.54 3.38
C SER A 231 -12.64 6.55 4.30
N CYS A 232 -12.66 5.25 3.96
CA CYS A 232 -11.99 4.21 4.73
C CYS A 232 -10.46 4.34 4.71
N LEU A 233 -9.89 4.67 3.55
CA LEU A 233 -8.44 4.60 3.33
C LEU A 233 -7.75 5.97 3.50
N LEU A 234 -8.47 7.08 3.56
CA LEU A 234 -7.86 8.42 3.61
C LEU A 234 -8.35 9.31 4.75
N ASP A 235 -9.42 8.95 5.46
CA ASP A 235 -9.91 9.69 6.62
C ASP A 235 -9.66 8.92 7.93
N CYS A 236 -9.57 9.62 9.06
CA CYS A 236 -9.49 8.97 10.38
C CYS A 236 -10.87 8.63 10.98
N ASP A 237 -11.96 9.15 10.42
CA ASP A 237 -13.33 8.93 10.91
C ASP A 237 -14.28 8.82 9.71
N PRO A 238 -14.83 7.63 9.40
CA PRO A 238 -14.68 6.37 10.16
C PRO A 238 -13.32 5.66 9.96
N GLY A 239 -12.57 6.00 8.91
CA GLY A 239 -11.29 5.36 8.58
C GLY A 239 -11.38 3.85 8.43
N LEU A 240 -10.39 3.11 8.92
CA LEU A 240 -10.36 1.64 8.86
C LEU A 240 -11.46 0.96 9.70
N SER A 241 -12.21 1.72 10.50
CA SER A 241 -13.39 1.23 11.22
C SER A 241 -14.69 1.35 10.40
N CYS A 242 -14.62 1.77 9.14
CA CYS A 242 -15.79 1.81 8.24
C CYS A 242 -16.40 0.41 8.01
N GLU A 243 -17.66 0.37 7.55
CA GLU A 243 -18.39 -0.89 7.33
C GLU A 243 -17.66 -1.81 6.33
N LEU A 244 -17.19 -1.27 5.21
CA LEU A 244 -16.44 -2.04 4.22
C LEU A 244 -15.21 -2.75 4.81
N VAL A 245 -14.31 -2.02 5.50
CA VAL A 245 -13.08 -2.60 6.06
C VAL A 245 -13.39 -3.56 7.21
N SER A 246 -14.29 -3.16 8.12
CA SER A 246 -14.70 -3.98 9.27
C SER A 246 -15.43 -5.27 8.87
N SER A 247 -15.94 -5.37 7.64
CA SER A 247 -16.50 -6.62 7.10
C SER A 247 -15.43 -7.65 6.72
N TYR A 248 -14.17 -7.24 6.53
CA TYR A 248 -13.06 -8.11 6.12
C TYR A 248 -12.03 -8.36 7.20
N ILE A 249 -11.69 -7.34 7.99
CA ILE A 249 -10.58 -7.42 8.96
C ILE A 249 -10.97 -6.81 10.30
N ALA A 250 -10.24 -7.21 11.34
CA ALA A 250 -10.16 -6.45 12.58
C ALA A 250 -8.96 -5.49 12.49
N SER A 251 -9.23 -4.19 12.33
CA SER A 251 -8.19 -3.16 12.30
C SER A 251 -7.61 -2.93 13.71
N VAL A 252 -6.31 -2.72 13.80
CA VAL A 252 -5.61 -2.32 15.02
C VAL A 252 -5.76 -0.81 15.26
N ASP A 253 -5.64 -0.03 14.19
CA ASP A 253 -5.74 1.43 14.21
C ASP A 253 -6.93 1.90 13.38
N THR A 254 -7.63 2.94 13.84
CA THR A 254 -8.74 3.54 13.08
C THR A 254 -8.24 4.44 11.95
N CYS A 255 -7.18 5.21 12.19
CA CYS A 255 -6.69 6.14 11.17
C CYS A 255 -5.68 5.43 10.24
N PRO A 256 -5.91 5.43 8.92
CA PRO A 256 -5.02 4.79 7.96
C PRO A 256 -3.67 5.50 7.89
N SER A 257 -2.61 4.71 7.73
CA SER A 257 -1.29 5.18 7.32
C SER A 257 -0.75 4.25 6.25
N HIS A 258 -0.41 4.80 5.10
CA HIS A 258 0.14 4.05 3.96
C HIS A 258 1.66 4.00 4.00
N TYR A 259 2.27 4.17 5.17
CA TYR A 259 3.69 3.93 5.35
C TYR A 259 3.96 2.43 5.18
N VAL A 260 5.03 2.08 4.45
CA VAL A 260 5.39 0.67 4.14
C VAL A 260 5.63 -0.18 5.41
N GLY A 261 5.96 0.44 6.54
CA GLY A 261 6.27 -0.26 7.78
C GLY A 261 7.59 -1.03 7.74
N VAL A 262 7.71 -2.00 8.63
CA VAL A 262 8.89 -2.88 8.74
C VAL A 262 8.47 -4.33 8.62
N VAL A 263 9.31 -5.16 8.00
CA VAL A 263 9.06 -6.60 7.93
C VAL A 263 9.28 -7.22 9.32
N LEU A 264 8.19 -7.73 9.90
CA LEU A 264 8.20 -8.35 11.21
C LEU A 264 8.34 -9.87 11.11
N GLY A 265 9.43 -10.42 11.65
CA GLY A 265 9.69 -11.86 11.66
C GLY A 265 10.16 -12.41 10.31
N GLU A 266 9.92 -13.70 10.07
CA GLU A 266 10.36 -14.39 8.86
C GLU A 266 9.42 -14.10 7.68
N PRO A 267 9.92 -13.57 6.55
CA PRO A 267 9.12 -13.34 5.36
C PRO A 267 8.48 -14.62 4.84
N SER A 268 7.18 -14.58 4.56
CA SER A 268 6.42 -15.75 4.12
C SER A 268 5.35 -15.35 3.11
N SER A 269 4.97 -16.28 2.23
CA SER A 269 3.82 -16.16 1.33
C SER A 269 2.47 -16.34 2.04
N THR A 270 2.50 -16.83 3.28
CA THR A 270 1.32 -16.97 4.17
C THR A 270 1.67 -16.37 5.54
N PRO A 271 1.88 -15.05 5.61
CA PRO A 271 2.27 -14.39 6.84
C PRO A 271 1.17 -14.48 7.89
N SER A 272 1.53 -14.41 9.17
CA SER A 272 0.52 -14.27 10.22
C SER A 272 -0.04 -12.85 10.24
N THR A 273 -1.27 -12.68 10.73
CA THR A 273 -1.98 -11.40 10.71
C THR A 273 -1.22 -10.27 11.42
N ASN A 274 -0.45 -10.58 12.46
CA ASN A 274 0.36 -9.61 13.20
C ASN A 274 1.67 -9.19 12.48
N GLN A 275 1.97 -9.75 11.32
CA GLN A 275 3.16 -9.42 10.51
C GLN A 275 2.83 -8.55 9.29
N VAL A 276 1.55 -8.27 9.06
CA VAL A 276 1.06 -7.56 7.88
C VAL A 276 0.19 -6.40 8.35
N ASP A 277 0.40 -5.23 7.77
CA ASP A 277 -0.38 -4.03 8.08
C ASP A 277 -1.86 -4.19 7.67
N ASP A 278 -2.73 -3.42 8.33
CA ASP A 278 -4.18 -3.48 8.15
C ASP A 278 -4.61 -3.25 6.69
N ILE A 279 -3.91 -2.37 5.97
CA ILE A 279 -4.25 -1.98 4.60
C ILE A 279 -3.94 -3.12 3.64
N SER A 280 -2.75 -3.73 3.76
CA SER A 280 -2.39 -4.97 3.05
C SER A 280 -3.39 -6.09 3.31
N ARG A 281 -3.80 -6.30 4.58
CA ARG A 281 -4.77 -7.35 4.95
C ARG A 281 -6.14 -7.08 4.33
N PHE A 282 -6.61 -5.84 4.37
CA PHE A 282 -7.87 -5.43 3.74
C PHE A 282 -7.84 -5.62 2.22
N VAL A 283 -6.83 -5.07 1.53
CA VAL A 283 -6.68 -5.16 0.07
C VAL A 283 -6.62 -6.62 -0.38
N TRP A 284 -5.86 -7.47 0.33
CA TRP A 284 -5.78 -8.89 0.02
C TRP A 284 -7.14 -9.58 0.14
N ASN A 285 -7.89 -9.33 1.23
CA ASN A 285 -9.21 -9.91 1.43
C ASN A 285 -10.23 -9.42 0.40
N PHE A 286 -10.22 -8.12 0.10
CA PHE A 286 -11.10 -7.50 -0.89
C PHE A 286 -10.87 -8.09 -2.29
N LEU A 287 -9.62 -8.15 -2.74
CA LEU A 287 -9.28 -8.76 -4.03
C LEU A 287 -9.65 -10.24 -4.05
N ALA A 288 -9.35 -10.98 -2.98
CA ALA A 288 -9.68 -12.40 -2.90
C ALA A 288 -11.18 -12.66 -3.04
N ASP A 289 -12.02 -11.80 -2.46
CA ASP A 289 -13.47 -11.87 -2.55
C ASP A 289 -13.98 -11.53 -3.96
N ARG A 290 -13.58 -10.36 -4.50
CA ARG A 290 -14.03 -9.88 -5.81
C ARG A 290 -13.56 -10.72 -6.98
N THR A 291 -12.41 -11.38 -6.87
CA THR A 291 -11.91 -12.28 -7.92
C THR A 291 -12.26 -13.75 -7.68
N SER A 292 -13.10 -14.05 -6.69
CA SER A 292 -13.48 -15.44 -6.41
C SER A 292 -14.54 -15.96 -7.38
N THR A 293 -14.46 -17.24 -7.72
CA THR A 293 -15.55 -17.90 -8.45
C THR A 293 -16.63 -18.35 -7.45
N PRO A 294 -17.92 -18.05 -7.68
CA PRO A 294 -18.99 -18.51 -6.80
C PRO A 294 -19.09 -20.05 -6.86
N LYS A 295 -18.56 -20.72 -5.84
CA LYS A 295 -18.89 -22.12 -5.52
C LYS A 295 -19.97 -22.13 -4.45
N GLY A 296 -20.86 -23.12 -4.51
CA GLY A 296 -22.07 -23.30 -3.68
C GLY A 296 -21.91 -23.12 -2.16
N ASN A 297 -22.27 -24.13 -1.34
CA ASN A 297 -22.37 -23.93 0.11
C ASN A 297 -21.07 -23.36 0.72
N THR A 298 -21.17 -22.16 1.31
CA THR A 298 -20.09 -21.47 2.00
C THR A 298 -19.58 -22.30 3.17
N THR A 299 -18.35 -22.81 3.07
CA THR A 299 -17.71 -23.53 4.18
C THR A 299 -16.97 -22.56 5.08
N VAL A 300 -17.21 -22.66 6.38
CA VAL A 300 -16.53 -21.86 7.40
C VAL A 300 -15.08 -22.35 7.54
N CYS A 301 -14.14 -21.41 7.64
CA CYS A 301 -12.72 -21.67 7.86
C CYS A 301 -12.17 -20.80 8.99
N SER A 302 -11.04 -21.23 9.57
CA SER A 302 -10.34 -20.44 10.60
C SER A 302 -8.94 -20.02 10.18
N LYS A 303 -8.29 -20.72 9.24
CA LYS A 303 -6.94 -20.39 8.74
C LYS A 303 -6.72 -20.76 7.28
N ASP A 304 -7.17 -21.94 6.87
CA ASP A 304 -6.94 -22.43 5.50
C ASP A 304 -8.13 -23.26 4.99
N CYS A 305 -8.23 -23.34 3.67
CA CYS A 305 -9.26 -24.05 2.91
C CYS A 305 -8.65 -25.21 2.11
N SER A 306 -7.60 -25.85 2.65
CA SER A 306 -6.64 -26.74 1.98
C SER A 306 -7.24 -27.88 1.16
N ASN A 307 -8.47 -28.31 1.48
CA ASN A 307 -9.16 -29.39 0.76
C ASN A 307 -9.94 -28.91 -0.49
N ASN A 308 -10.14 -27.60 -0.66
CA ASN A 308 -11.01 -27.02 -1.69
C ASN A 308 -10.28 -26.15 -2.73
N GLY A 309 -8.95 -26.00 -2.63
CA GLY A 309 -8.14 -25.17 -3.53
C GLY A 309 -8.37 -23.66 -3.38
N GLY A 310 -9.08 -23.24 -2.33
CA GLY A 310 -9.44 -21.85 -2.07
C GLY A 310 -8.61 -21.20 -0.96
N VAL A 311 -8.96 -19.96 -0.63
CA VAL A 311 -8.36 -19.15 0.43
C VAL A 311 -9.42 -18.78 1.47
N CYS A 312 -9.00 -18.58 2.72
CA CYS A 312 -9.88 -18.18 3.81
C CYS A 312 -9.91 -16.66 3.93
N ILE A 313 -11.05 -16.04 3.62
CA ILE A 313 -11.25 -14.58 3.77
C ILE A 313 -12.09 -14.28 5.02
N ARG A 314 -12.05 -13.04 5.51
CA ARG A 314 -12.89 -12.55 6.64
C ARG A 314 -12.71 -13.32 7.96
N ALA A 315 -11.56 -13.99 8.13
CA ALA A 315 -11.33 -14.85 9.30
C ALA A 315 -11.21 -14.07 10.62
N GLU A 316 -10.94 -12.76 10.55
CA GLU A 316 -10.58 -11.95 11.71
C GLU A 316 -11.79 -11.32 12.44
N THR A 317 -12.91 -11.11 11.75
CA THR A 317 -14.05 -10.35 12.29
C THR A 317 -14.82 -11.13 13.36
N ASP A 318 -15.09 -12.42 13.11
CA ASP A 318 -15.85 -13.29 14.02
C ASP A 318 -15.12 -14.60 14.38
N GLY A 319 -13.84 -14.73 14.03
CA GLY A 319 -13.09 -15.99 14.13
C GLY A 319 -13.60 -17.10 13.20
N LYS A 320 -14.51 -16.75 12.28
CA LYS A 320 -15.18 -17.63 11.32
C LYS A 320 -15.07 -17.01 9.93
N GLY A 321 -14.00 -17.32 9.23
CA GLY A 321 -13.81 -16.93 7.84
C GLY A 321 -14.66 -17.75 6.89
N ILE A 322 -14.66 -17.34 5.62
CA ILE A 322 -15.36 -17.99 4.53
C ILE A 322 -14.32 -18.50 3.52
N CYS A 323 -14.43 -19.76 3.11
CA CYS A 323 -13.62 -20.27 2.02
C CYS A 323 -14.13 -19.77 0.67
N VAL A 324 -13.26 -19.11 -0.08
CA VAL A 324 -13.52 -18.68 -1.46
C VAL A 324 -12.47 -19.25 -2.41
N ASN A 325 -12.88 -19.59 -3.63
CA ASN A 325 -11.94 -20.07 -4.64
C ASN A 325 -11.31 -18.87 -5.34
N SER A 326 -10.16 -18.42 -4.84
CA SER A 326 -9.41 -17.29 -5.37
C SER A 326 -7.93 -17.64 -5.50
N THR A 327 -7.28 -17.06 -6.51
CA THR A 327 -5.84 -17.21 -6.77
C THR A 327 -5.00 -16.13 -6.08
N THR A 328 -5.61 -15.29 -5.24
CA THR A 328 -4.93 -14.18 -4.55
C THR A 328 -3.81 -14.70 -3.66
N ARG A 329 -2.62 -14.11 -3.79
CA ARG A 329 -1.40 -14.46 -3.04
C ARG A 329 -0.80 -13.23 -2.38
N TYR A 330 -0.05 -13.46 -1.32
CA TYR A 330 0.78 -12.43 -0.70
C TYR A 330 2.24 -12.66 -1.06
N VAL A 331 2.92 -11.60 -1.49
CA VAL A 331 4.35 -11.60 -1.77
C VAL A 331 5.02 -10.64 -0.79
N PRO A 332 5.94 -11.10 0.06
CA PRO A 332 6.59 -10.22 1.02
C PRO A 332 7.45 -9.19 0.27
N ALA A 333 7.31 -7.91 0.62
CA ALA A 333 8.02 -6.81 -0.03
C ALA A 333 9.21 -6.35 0.81
N TYR A 334 10.42 -6.61 0.33
CA TYR A 334 11.68 -6.14 0.91
C TYR A 334 12.82 -6.25 -0.09
N SER A 335 13.93 -5.57 0.18
CA SER A 335 15.09 -5.56 -0.72
C SER A 335 15.54 -6.98 -1.08
N THR A 336 15.81 -7.21 -2.37
CA THR A 336 16.38 -8.46 -2.89
C THR A 336 17.79 -8.73 -2.35
N ARG A 337 18.45 -7.70 -1.82
CA ARG A 337 19.74 -7.80 -1.14
C ARG A 337 19.63 -8.14 0.34
N LEU A 338 18.44 -8.30 0.89
CA LEU A 338 18.28 -8.77 2.26
C LEU A 338 18.00 -10.26 2.28
N LYS A 339 18.67 -10.97 3.19
CA LYS A 339 18.40 -12.38 3.49
C LYS A 339 18.29 -12.54 4.99
N LEU A 340 17.19 -13.15 5.45
CA LEU A 340 17.07 -13.59 6.83
C LEU A 340 17.78 -14.94 6.98
N ASP A 341 18.72 -15.03 7.92
CA ASP A 341 19.41 -16.26 8.25
C ASP A 341 19.48 -16.40 9.77
N SER A 342 18.88 -17.48 10.29
CA SER A 342 18.89 -17.80 11.73
C SER A 342 18.40 -16.63 12.60
N GLY A 343 17.34 -15.93 12.15
CA GLY A 343 16.76 -14.78 12.84
C GLY A 343 17.53 -13.46 12.70
N THR A 344 18.60 -13.41 11.92
CA THR A 344 19.39 -12.19 11.67
C THR A 344 19.34 -11.78 10.20
N TRP A 345 19.02 -10.50 9.94
CA TRP A 345 19.08 -9.93 8.60
C TRP A 345 20.53 -9.73 8.15
N LYS A 346 20.86 -10.25 6.98
CA LYS A 346 22.17 -10.08 6.33
C LYS A 346 21.98 -9.32 5.02
N VAL A 347 22.85 -8.34 4.79
CA VAL A 347 22.92 -7.62 3.51
C VAL A 347 23.84 -8.41 2.56
N LEU A 348 23.25 -8.89 1.48
CA LEU A 348 23.94 -9.55 0.39
C LEU A 348 24.77 -8.52 -0.42
N PRO A 349 25.97 -8.90 -0.88
CA PRO A 349 26.75 -8.06 -1.76
C PRO A 349 25.98 -7.82 -3.07
N PRO A 350 26.17 -6.66 -3.71
CA PRO A 350 25.57 -6.41 -5.01
C PRO A 350 26.09 -7.44 -6.03
N ASN A 351 25.19 -8.03 -6.80
CA ASN A 351 25.52 -9.03 -7.81
C ASN A 351 25.60 -8.38 -9.19
N SER A 352 26.80 -8.22 -9.75
CA SER A 352 27.01 -7.58 -11.05
C SER A 352 26.28 -8.24 -12.22
N SER A 353 25.91 -9.51 -12.09
CA SER A 353 25.14 -10.25 -13.08
C SER A 353 23.63 -10.03 -12.98
N ASP A 354 23.16 -9.40 -11.90
CA ASP A 354 21.77 -9.02 -11.69
C ASP A 354 21.64 -7.48 -11.69
N PRO A 355 21.21 -6.87 -12.82
CA PRO A 355 21.04 -5.43 -12.93
C PRO A 355 20.10 -4.85 -11.86
N MET A 356 19.11 -5.63 -11.41
CA MET A 356 18.18 -5.18 -10.38
C MET A 356 18.84 -5.17 -9.01
N GLY A 357 19.54 -6.25 -8.64
CA GLY A 357 20.29 -6.39 -7.40
C GLY A 357 21.51 -5.45 -7.26
N MET A 358 22.10 -5.00 -8.37
CA MET A 358 23.14 -3.96 -8.35
C MET A 358 22.65 -2.60 -7.84
N LEU A 359 21.39 -2.26 -8.13
CA LEU A 359 20.80 -0.95 -7.86
C LEU A 359 19.67 -1.03 -6.81
N ASP A 360 19.59 -2.13 -6.07
CA ASP A 360 18.54 -2.34 -5.08
C ASP A 360 18.91 -1.66 -3.75
N PRO A 361 18.17 -0.62 -3.33
CA PRO A 361 18.45 0.08 -2.08
C PRO A 361 18.03 -0.77 -0.89
N VAL A 362 18.76 -0.61 0.21
CA VAL A 362 18.45 -1.26 1.48
C VAL A 362 18.01 -0.17 2.45
N TRP A 363 16.74 -0.20 2.84
CA TRP A 363 16.17 0.66 3.87
C TRP A 363 15.99 -0.12 5.16
N THR A 364 16.42 0.46 6.27
CA THR A 364 16.24 -0.11 7.61
C THR A 364 15.76 0.98 8.55
N GLU A 365 14.64 0.74 9.20
CA GLU A 365 14.13 1.65 10.21
C GLU A 365 14.80 1.37 11.57
N SER A 366 15.12 2.43 12.31
CA SER A 366 15.70 2.30 13.65
C SER A 366 14.68 1.77 14.64
N ASN A 367 15.06 0.92 15.59
CA ASN A 367 14.14 0.52 16.67
C ASN A 367 14.04 1.62 17.73
N TRP A 368 12.84 1.89 18.23
CA TRP A 368 12.59 2.78 19.39
C TRP A 368 11.67 2.09 20.40
N ASN A 369 11.68 2.56 21.65
CA ASN A 369 10.80 2.04 22.70
C ASN A 369 9.46 2.78 22.72
N THR A 370 9.46 4.04 23.17
CA THR A 370 8.25 4.86 23.27
C THR A 370 8.61 6.28 22.90
N ILE A 371 7.84 6.84 21.97
CA ILE A 371 7.93 8.25 21.58
C ILE A 371 6.88 8.98 22.40
N GLY A 372 7.29 9.98 23.18
CA GLY A 372 6.40 10.76 24.01
C GLY A 372 6.80 12.23 24.05
N LEU A 373 5.81 13.11 24.04
CA LEU A 373 5.99 14.54 24.23
C LEU A 373 5.51 14.93 25.63
N ARG A 374 6.35 15.62 26.39
CA ARG A 374 6.00 16.17 27.70
C ARG A 374 6.30 17.66 27.74
N VAL A 375 5.35 18.42 28.28
CA VAL A 375 5.50 19.87 28.51
C VAL A 375 5.44 20.10 30.01
N TYR A 376 6.47 20.75 30.56
CA TYR A 376 6.55 21.08 31.98
C TYR A 376 7.28 22.40 32.17
N THR A 377 6.93 23.11 33.24
CA THR A 377 7.64 24.31 33.67
C THR A 377 8.95 23.92 34.34
N VAL A 378 10.06 24.51 33.89
CA VAL A 378 11.37 24.32 34.52
C VAL A 378 11.52 25.35 35.65
N GLN A 379 11.84 24.88 36.85
CA GLN A 379 12.11 25.74 38.00
C GLN A 379 13.47 26.42 37.85
N GLU A 380 13.64 27.60 38.46
CA GLU A 380 14.93 28.29 38.44
C GLU A 380 16.01 27.49 39.17
N ALA A 381 17.18 27.35 38.55
CA ALA A 381 18.30 26.60 39.12
C ALA A 381 18.74 27.12 40.50
N ALA A 382 18.55 28.42 40.78
CA ALA A 382 18.83 29.01 42.09
C ALA A 382 17.94 28.43 43.19
N TYR A 383 16.67 28.17 42.88
CA TYR A 383 15.75 27.53 43.82
C TYR A 383 16.17 26.09 44.11
N ASP A 384 16.55 25.31 43.09
CA ASP A 384 17.04 23.95 43.28
C ASP A 384 18.31 23.91 44.14
N GLN A 385 19.23 24.85 43.93
CA GLN A 385 20.42 25.01 44.76
C GLN A 385 20.08 25.36 46.21
N LEU A 386 19.12 26.26 46.43
CA LEU A 386 18.66 26.61 47.78
C LEU A 386 18.02 25.41 48.48
N VAL A 387 17.18 24.64 47.80
CA VAL A 387 16.56 23.42 48.35
C VAL A 387 17.63 22.39 48.69
N LEU A 388 18.60 22.17 47.81
CA LEU A 388 19.69 21.22 48.04
C LEU A 388 20.58 21.64 49.23
N LEU A 389 21.04 22.89 49.26
CA LEU A 389 21.87 23.42 50.35
C LEU A 389 21.11 23.47 51.67
N GLY A 390 19.82 23.81 51.63
CA GLY A 390 18.92 23.75 52.78
C GLY A 390 18.81 22.32 53.32
N GLY A 391 18.57 21.33 52.45
CA GLY A 391 18.50 19.92 52.83
C GLY A 391 19.81 19.38 53.43
N LEU A 392 20.96 19.73 52.84
CA LEU A 392 22.28 19.39 53.39
C LEU A 392 22.49 20.01 54.78
N SER A 393 22.14 21.28 54.95
CA SER A 393 22.27 21.99 56.23
C SER A 393 21.43 21.34 57.32
N VAL A 394 20.16 21.02 57.04
CA VAL A 394 19.29 20.32 57.99
C VAL A 394 19.86 18.96 58.37
N THR A 395 20.40 18.21 57.40
CA THR A 395 21.01 16.89 57.64
C THR A 395 22.24 16.98 58.56
N ILE A 396 23.13 17.93 58.30
CA ILE A 396 24.33 18.17 59.12
C ILE A 396 23.93 18.60 60.54
N LEU A 397 23.00 19.55 60.67
CA LEU A 397 22.53 20.03 61.96
C LEU A 397 21.84 18.93 62.77
N ALA A 398 21.02 18.10 62.13
CA ALA A 398 20.39 16.94 62.77
C ALA A 398 21.43 15.93 63.25
N TYR A 399 22.44 15.62 62.43
CA TYR A 399 23.53 14.74 62.82
C TYR A 399 24.29 15.28 64.05
N LEU A 400 24.66 16.56 64.02
CA LEU A 400 25.32 17.22 65.14
C LEU A 400 24.44 17.20 66.40
N ALA A 401 23.15 17.52 66.28
CA ALA A 401 22.22 17.48 67.39
C ALA A 401 22.08 16.07 67.98
N ILE A 402 22.03 15.03 67.15
CA ILE A 402 22.00 13.63 67.60
C ILE A 402 23.28 13.28 68.36
N VAL A 403 24.45 13.60 67.81
CA VAL A 403 25.75 13.32 68.45
C VAL A 403 25.86 14.02 69.80
N LEU A 404 25.50 15.31 69.86
CA LEU A 404 25.53 16.11 71.10
C LEU A 404 24.53 15.60 72.13
N THR A 405 23.30 15.29 71.70
CA THR A 405 22.25 14.75 72.59
C THR A 405 22.65 13.39 73.12
N LYS A 406 23.21 12.51 72.29
CA LYS A 406 23.73 11.21 72.71
C LYS A 406 24.83 11.37 73.76
N ALA A 407 25.81 12.24 73.50
CA ALA A 407 26.88 12.53 74.45
C ALA A 407 26.34 13.08 75.79
N TYR A 408 25.36 13.99 75.73
CA TYR A 408 24.71 14.54 76.92
C TYR A 408 23.95 13.46 77.71
N ILE A 409 23.18 12.61 77.04
CA ILE A 409 22.43 11.52 77.67
C ILE A 409 23.39 10.50 78.29
N THR A 410 24.44 10.06 77.60
CA THR A 410 25.45 9.14 78.15
C THR A 410 26.09 9.70 79.42
N LYS A 411 26.46 10.99 79.41
CA LYS A 411 26.99 11.70 80.57
C LYS A 411 25.98 11.81 81.72
N ALA A 412 24.73 12.16 81.41
CA ALA A 412 23.66 12.32 82.42
C ALA A 412 23.25 10.99 83.06
N LEU A 413 23.26 9.90 82.29
CA LEU A 413 22.99 8.54 82.76
C LEU A 413 24.19 7.88 83.46
N LYS A 414 25.35 8.56 83.54
CA LYS A 414 26.61 8.04 84.10
C LYS A 414 26.99 6.67 83.54
N GLN A 415 26.78 6.48 82.23
CA GLN A 415 27.17 5.27 81.52
C GLN A 415 28.61 5.36 80.99
N ASP A 416 29.53 5.86 81.81
CA ASP A 416 30.98 5.71 81.57
C ASP A 416 31.46 4.37 82.15
#